data_AF-A0A7S4AWZ5-F1
#
_entry.id   AF-A0A7S4AWZ5-F1
#
_cell.length_a   1.000
_cell.length_b   1.000
_cell.length_c   1.000
_cell.angle_alpha   90.00
_cell.angle_beta   90.00
_cell.angle_gamma   90.00
#
_symmetry.space_group_name_H-M   'P 1'
#
loop_
_entity.id
_entity.type
_entity.pdbx_description
1 polymer ?
#
loop_
_entity_poly.entity_id
_entity_poly.type
_entity_poly.pdbx_seq_one_letter_code
_entity_poly.pdbx_strand_id
1 'polypeptide(L)'
;MAIIKPLNYCLVFLLQFFSLFLADDKNCVFVAGHARLECPPPLSGATGNKVGPCDTSVDDGSVPAYPLQANAFNTITWLESIPHPGAPSRFALSGEGGDVTGLSFETCLLLDHVPHDAHSRPSFRNAASWHRSSITLWIPDIYCERCHLQLISVMSDTPHGVPADTRCVYRGAAEAGTAQTGGVSESADPHPICPAVYHSCSPVSINGSVPRNDIDRCNTTAFEEKLGWPLTPSATQTHHASADIYQHSVYFNRGDVGLYSETNATLVEIGSPISDANCTNALYCDPEISFDAIFTVPENSAYASLEGSCAYITGMQVEAYQPGGILPSVPKEGSTMFLDSSTTDADFENSTTFDEEEENKDDSASVATILASTSFNVIATTSIAIAIAIMCLSTY
;
A
#
# COMPACT_ATOMS: atom_id res chain seq x y z
N MET A 1 -55.87 6.13 -55.63
CA MET A 1 -54.40 6.20 -55.69
C MET A 1 -53.94 6.78 -54.35
N ALA A 2 -53.60 5.91 -53.40
CA ALA A 2 -53.28 6.30 -52.02
C ALA A 2 -51.76 6.28 -51.84
N ILE A 3 -51.19 7.43 -51.49
CA ILE A 3 -49.75 7.63 -51.27
C ILE A 3 -49.47 7.27 -49.81
N ILE A 4 -48.87 6.10 -49.58
CA ILE A 4 -48.35 5.68 -48.28
C ILE A 4 -47.02 6.39 -48.08
N LYS A 5 -46.95 7.31 -47.10
CA LYS A 5 -45.72 8.07 -46.79
C LYS A 5 -44.72 7.22 -46.00
N PRO A 6 -43.43 7.20 -46.35
CA PRO A 6 -42.39 6.49 -45.61
C PRO A 6 -41.86 7.41 -44.49
N LEU A 7 -42.56 7.49 -43.36
CA LEU A 7 -42.11 8.31 -42.23
C LEU A 7 -41.92 7.55 -40.91
N ASN A 8 -42.02 6.21 -40.91
CA ASN A 8 -42.03 5.42 -39.67
C ASN A 8 -40.86 4.47 -39.46
N TYR A 9 -39.99 4.24 -40.45
CA TYR A 9 -38.88 3.27 -40.29
C TYR A 9 -37.63 3.87 -39.65
N CYS A 10 -37.36 5.17 -39.86
CA CYS A 10 -36.16 5.82 -39.31
C CYS A 10 -36.26 6.04 -37.78
N LEU A 11 -37.44 6.38 -37.28
CA LEU A 11 -37.68 6.61 -35.85
C LEU A 11 -37.58 5.30 -35.04
N VAL A 12 -38.06 4.19 -35.60
CA VAL A 12 -37.99 2.86 -34.95
C VAL A 12 -36.54 2.35 -34.88
N PHE A 13 -35.72 2.61 -35.91
CA PHE A 13 -34.30 2.25 -35.89
C PHE A 13 -33.49 3.08 -34.89
N LEU A 14 -33.76 4.39 -34.76
CA LEU A 14 -33.10 5.25 -33.79
C LEU A 14 -33.44 4.89 -32.33
N LEU A 15 -34.69 4.52 -32.05
CA LEU A 15 -35.11 4.09 -30.71
C LEU A 15 -34.52 2.72 -30.31
N GLN A 16 -34.34 1.79 -31.25
CA GLN A 16 -33.66 0.51 -30.95
C GLN A 16 -32.16 0.68 -30.72
N PHE A 17 -31.49 1.55 -31.47
CA PHE A 17 -30.07 1.86 -31.24
C PHE A 17 -29.85 2.57 -29.90
N PHE A 18 -30.70 3.53 -29.51
CA PHE A 18 -30.61 4.18 -28.20
C PHE A 18 -30.83 3.21 -27.04
N SER A 19 -31.71 2.22 -27.22
CA SER A 19 -31.98 1.20 -26.19
C SER A 19 -30.82 0.20 -26.02
N LEU A 20 -30.03 -0.04 -27.09
CA LEU A 20 -28.83 -0.88 -27.04
C LEU A 20 -27.64 -0.17 -26.40
N PHE A 21 -27.54 1.16 -26.53
CA PHE A 21 -26.49 1.95 -25.86
C PHE A 21 -26.79 2.23 -24.37
N LEU A 22 -28.07 2.23 -23.96
CA LEU A 22 -28.46 2.40 -22.54
C LEU A 22 -28.51 1.08 -21.75
N ALA A 23 -28.46 -0.08 -22.41
CA ALA A 23 -28.51 -1.39 -21.75
C ALA A 23 -27.12 -1.97 -21.42
N ASP A 24 -26.04 -1.31 -21.86
CA ASP A 24 -24.66 -1.69 -21.55
C ASP A 24 -24.00 -0.67 -20.59
N ASP A 25 -24.79 -0.10 -19.68
CA ASP A 25 -24.32 0.36 -18.36
C ASP A 25 -23.85 -0.86 -17.57
N LYS A 26 -22.79 -1.51 -18.07
CA LYS A 26 -21.95 -2.38 -17.26
C LYS A 26 -21.48 -1.49 -16.14
N ASN A 27 -22.08 -1.68 -14.97
CA ASN A 27 -21.61 -1.14 -13.70
C ASN A 27 -20.13 -1.45 -13.61
N CYS A 28 -19.31 -0.50 -14.07
CA CYS A 28 -17.88 -0.54 -13.90
C CYS A 28 -17.73 -0.32 -12.40
N VAL A 29 -17.64 -1.42 -11.65
CA VAL A 29 -17.39 -1.37 -10.22
C VAL A 29 -15.98 -0.81 -10.11
N PHE A 30 -15.88 0.50 -9.94
CA PHE A 30 -14.63 1.15 -9.58
C PHE A 30 -14.20 0.50 -8.26
N VAL A 31 -13.16 -0.32 -8.34
CA VAL A 31 -12.63 -0.96 -7.14
C VAL A 31 -11.80 0.08 -6.42
N ALA A 32 -12.39 0.66 -5.37
CA ALA A 32 -11.79 1.67 -4.53
C ALA A 32 -10.99 1.00 -3.40
N GLY A 33 -10.01 0.15 -3.74
CA GLY A 33 -9.33 -0.67 -2.74
C GLY A 33 -8.02 -1.29 -3.18
N HIS A 34 -6.87 -0.88 -2.64
CA HIS A 34 -5.56 -1.53 -2.78
C HIS A 34 -4.88 -1.69 -1.43
N ALA A 35 -4.39 -0.64 -0.76
CA ALA A 35 -3.65 -0.77 0.50
C ALA A 35 -4.26 0.06 1.64
N ARG A 36 -4.19 -0.45 2.88
CA ARG A 36 -4.47 0.33 4.09
C ARG A 36 -3.55 -0.04 5.24
N LEU A 37 -3.32 0.89 6.16
CA LEU A 37 -2.72 0.57 7.46
C LEU A 37 -3.59 -0.46 8.20
N GLU A 38 -2.95 -1.35 8.93
CA GLU A 38 -3.61 -2.31 9.83
C GLU A 38 -3.29 -1.99 11.27
N CYS A 39 -2.01 -1.78 11.58
CA CYS A 39 -1.55 -1.26 12.84
C CYS A 39 -0.40 -0.27 12.58
N PRO A 40 -0.51 0.99 13.03
CA PRO A 40 -1.63 1.60 13.76
C PRO A 40 -3.00 1.55 13.03
N PRO A 41 -4.14 1.52 13.76
CA PRO A 41 -5.46 1.33 13.16
C PRO A 41 -5.88 2.50 12.26
N PRO A 42 -6.33 2.26 11.02
CA PRO A 42 -6.63 3.33 10.08
C PRO A 42 -7.90 4.10 10.45
N LEU A 43 -7.98 5.38 10.04
CA LEU A 43 -9.18 6.22 10.12
C LEU A 43 -10.38 5.61 9.39
N SER A 44 -10.12 4.83 8.33
CA SER A 44 -11.14 4.23 7.47
C SER A 44 -10.84 2.76 7.22
N GLY A 45 -11.90 1.96 7.14
CA GLY A 45 -11.81 0.57 6.68
C GLY A 45 -11.68 0.45 5.16
N ALA A 46 -11.85 1.53 4.41
CA ALA A 46 -11.62 1.53 2.97
C ALA A 46 -10.14 1.20 2.68
N THR A 47 -9.89 0.44 1.61
CA THR A 47 -8.53 0.15 1.16
C THR A 47 -8.07 1.01 0.01
N GLY A 48 -8.87 1.96 -0.50
CA GLY A 48 -8.49 2.62 -1.75
C GLY A 48 -9.38 3.76 -2.17
N ASN A 49 -9.57 4.72 -1.27
CA ASN A 49 -9.94 6.01 -1.79
C ASN A 49 -8.73 6.61 -2.54
N LYS A 50 -8.96 7.13 -3.75
CA LYS A 50 -7.94 7.92 -4.48
C LYS A 50 -8.07 9.41 -4.14
N VAL A 51 -8.84 9.74 -3.11
CA VAL A 51 -9.29 11.10 -2.82
C VAL A 51 -8.64 11.55 -1.51
N GLY A 52 -7.60 12.35 -1.68
CA GLY A 52 -6.89 13.00 -0.58
C GLY A 52 -5.89 12.10 0.16
N PRO A 53 -5.10 12.67 1.07
CA PRO A 53 -3.97 11.99 1.69
C PRO A 53 -4.31 10.92 2.73
N CYS A 54 -5.58 10.79 3.14
CA CYS A 54 -6.00 9.96 4.28
C CYS A 54 -7.31 9.21 4.06
N ASP A 55 -7.79 9.08 2.83
CA ASP A 55 -9.08 8.48 2.46
C ASP A 55 -10.34 9.16 3.04
N THR A 56 -10.16 10.21 3.82
CA THR A 56 -11.19 11.08 4.39
C THR A 56 -10.70 12.53 4.35
N SER A 57 -11.63 13.48 4.25
CA SER A 57 -11.34 14.91 4.40
C SER A 57 -11.43 15.40 5.84
N VAL A 58 -11.86 14.55 6.78
CA VAL A 58 -12.01 14.89 8.19
C VAL A 58 -11.64 13.71 9.09
N ASP A 59 -10.96 14.02 10.19
CA ASP A 59 -10.81 13.12 11.33
C ASP A 59 -11.93 13.42 12.34
N ASP A 60 -12.86 12.49 12.51
CA ASP A 60 -14.02 12.64 13.40
C ASP A 60 -13.74 12.23 14.85
N GLY A 61 -12.51 11.80 15.15
CA GLY A 61 -12.10 11.35 16.48
C GLY A 61 -12.61 9.96 16.87
N SER A 62 -13.29 9.22 15.97
CA SER A 62 -13.83 7.89 16.24
C SER A 62 -12.75 6.83 16.47
N VAL A 63 -11.57 7.03 15.88
CA VAL A 63 -10.38 6.18 16.08
C VAL A 63 -9.45 6.88 17.07
N PRO A 64 -9.15 6.28 18.24
CA PRO A 64 -8.23 6.88 19.20
C PRO A 64 -6.81 6.97 18.61
N ALA A 65 -6.05 7.98 19.04
CA ALA A 65 -4.66 8.13 18.59
C ALA A 65 -3.82 6.97 19.14
N TYR A 66 -3.23 6.19 18.24
CA TYR A 66 -2.45 5.02 18.62
C TYR A 66 -1.06 5.42 19.13
N PRO A 67 -0.61 4.93 20.30
CA PRO A 67 0.66 5.35 20.86
C PRO A 67 1.84 4.72 20.10
N LEU A 68 2.73 5.56 19.60
CA LEU A 68 4.05 5.19 19.09
C LEU A 68 5.13 5.67 20.09
N GLN A 69 6.22 4.91 20.18
CA GLN A 69 7.34 5.28 21.04
C GLN A 69 8.24 6.29 20.33
N ALA A 70 8.46 7.44 20.96
CA ALA A 70 9.40 8.46 20.46
C ALA A 70 10.85 7.97 20.58
N ASN A 71 11.72 8.42 19.67
CA ASN A 71 13.14 8.07 19.63
C ASN A 71 13.36 6.54 19.70
N ALA A 72 12.53 5.78 19.00
CA ALA A 72 12.48 4.33 19.07
C ALA A 72 12.02 3.71 17.75
N PHE A 73 12.28 2.41 17.62
CA PHE A 73 11.78 1.60 16.52
C PHE A 73 10.33 1.17 16.78
N ASN A 74 9.48 1.32 15.77
CA ASN A 74 8.07 0.95 15.84
C ASN A 74 7.69 0.17 14.57
N THR A 75 7.26 -1.08 14.72
CA THR A 75 6.69 -1.86 13.63
C THR A 75 5.38 -1.26 13.18
N ILE A 76 5.18 -1.24 11.87
CA ILE A 76 3.96 -0.84 11.19
C ILE A 76 3.53 -2.02 10.31
N THR A 77 2.24 -2.32 10.29
CA THR A 77 1.65 -3.35 9.43
C THR A 77 0.61 -2.72 8.54
N TRP A 78 0.52 -3.22 7.31
CA TRP A 78 -0.49 -2.81 6.35
C TRP A 78 -0.99 -4.02 5.57
N LEU A 79 -2.20 -3.86 5.04
CA LEU A 79 -2.87 -4.88 4.24
C LEU A 79 -3.05 -4.39 2.81
N GLU A 80 -2.75 -5.27 1.86
CA GLU A 80 -3.06 -5.12 0.46
C GLU A 80 -4.24 -6.02 0.08
N SER A 81 -5.20 -5.46 -0.64
CA SER A 81 -6.45 -6.08 -1.08
C SER A 81 -6.50 -6.29 -2.60
N ILE A 82 -5.69 -5.53 -3.34
CA ILE A 82 -5.44 -5.69 -4.79
C ILE A 82 -3.93 -5.49 -5.01
N PRO A 83 -3.24 -6.50 -5.55
CA PRO A 83 -1.80 -6.44 -5.76
C PRO A 83 -1.42 -5.62 -6.99
N HIS A 84 -0.38 -4.80 -6.86
CA HIS A 84 0.33 -4.18 -7.98
C HIS A 84 1.82 -4.50 -7.87
N PRO A 85 2.32 -5.47 -8.66
CA PRO A 85 3.72 -5.88 -8.62
C PRO A 85 4.66 -4.68 -8.75
N GLY A 86 5.49 -4.47 -7.73
CA GLY A 86 6.45 -3.38 -7.70
C GLY A 86 5.86 -2.00 -7.40
N ALA A 87 4.68 -1.93 -6.77
CA ALA A 87 4.09 -0.70 -6.24
C ALA A 87 4.58 -0.42 -4.81
N PRO A 88 5.64 0.39 -4.62
CA PRO A 88 6.22 0.64 -3.32
C PRO A 88 5.27 1.32 -2.35
N SER A 89 5.57 1.13 -1.07
CA SER A 89 4.97 1.87 0.03
C SER A 89 5.89 2.98 0.54
N ARG A 90 5.29 4.04 1.08
CA ARG A 90 5.99 5.17 1.71
C ARG A 90 5.24 5.62 2.96
N PHE A 91 6.00 5.97 4.01
CA PHE A 91 5.49 6.39 5.30
C PHE A 91 5.89 7.83 5.63
N ALA A 92 4.92 8.65 6.04
CA ALA A 92 5.15 10.04 6.41
C ALA A 92 4.28 10.45 7.63
N LEU A 93 4.70 11.48 8.35
CA LEU A 93 4.01 11.99 9.53
C LEU A 93 3.49 13.42 9.29
N SER A 94 2.19 13.63 9.50
CA SER A 94 1.60 14.97 9.42
C SER A 94 2.11 15.91 10.53
N GLY A 95 1.76 17.18 10.42
CA GLY A 95 1.77 18.09 11.57
C GLY A 95 0.69 17.71 12.60
N GLU A 96 0.81 18.20 13.83
CA GLU A 96 -0.21 18.01 14.87
C GLU A 96 -1.43 18.90 14.60
N GLY A 97 -2.63 18.32 14.70
CA GLY A 97 -3.87 18.99 14.31
C GLY A 97 -3.91 19.35 12.81
N GLY A 98 -2.98 18.80 12.03
CA GLY A 98 -2.88 19.01 10.60
C GLY A 98 -4.15 18.54 9.90
N ASP A 99 -4.56 19.30 8.89
CA ASP A 99 -5.63 18.87 8.02
C ASP A 99 -5.20 17.57 7.31
N VAL A 100 -6.01 16.52 7.47
CA VAL A 100 -5.87 15.24 6.74
C VAL A 100 -5.91 15.44 5.22
N THR A 101 -6.22 16.65 4.73
CA THR A 101 -6.24 17.04 3.31
C THR A 101 -4.92 17.58 2.75
N GLY A 102 -3.90 17.89 3.58
CA GLY A 102 -2.83 18.81 3.17
C GLY A 102 -1.39 18.27 3.18
N LEU A 103 -0.54 18.93 2.37
CA LEU A 103 0.92 18.78 2.14
C LEU A 103 1.82 18.61 3.37
N SER A 104 1.27 18.62 4.60
CA SER A 104 2.01 18.48 5.84
C SER A 104 2.84 17.19 5.91
N PHE A 105 2.42 16.12 5.25
CA PHE A 105 3.19 14.87 5.15
C PHE A 105 4.55 15.05 4.47
N GLU A 106 4.69 16.01 3.56
CA GLU A 106 5.95 16.28 2.86
C GLU A 106 6.99 16.98 3.73
N THR A 107 6.60 17.42 4.92
CA THR A 107 7.54 17.97 5.90
C THR A 107 8.20 16.89 6.75
N CYS A 108 7.64 15.68 6.85
CA CYS A 108 8.23 14.61 7.65
C CYS A 108 8.07 13.23 7.01
N LEU A 109 8.95 12.94 6.06
CA LEU A 109 9.08 11.61 5.47
C LEU A 109 9.85 10.70 6.44
N LEU A 110 9.24 9.58 6.83
CA LEU A 110 9.82 8.62 7.78
C LEU A 110 10.60 7.53 7.05
N LEU A 111 10.03 6.99 5.98
CA LEU A 111 10.64 5.97 5.13
C LEU A 111 10.00 6.00 3.74
N ASP A 112 10.80 5.80 2.70
CA ASP A 112 10.37 5.79 1.31
C ASP A 112 10.86 4.51 0.62
N HIS A 113 10.27 4.17 -0.53
CA HIS A 113 10.64 3.00 -1.33
C HIS A 113 10.55 1.66 -0.60
N VAL A 114 9.59 1.47 0.31
CA VAL A 114 9.38 0.16 0.94
C VAL A 114 8.87 -0.82 -0.13
N PRO A 115 9.61 -1.91 -0.44
CA PRO A 115 9.27 -2.76 -1.58
C PRO A 115 7.89 -3.43 -1.47
N HIS A 116 7.26 -3.67 -2.62
CA HIS A 116 6.05 -4.47 -2.71
C HIS A 116 6.38 -5.96 -2.60
N ASP A 117 5.60 -6.75 -1.85
CA ASP A 117 5.83 -8.19 -1.77
C ASP A 117 5.40 -8.92 -3.06
N ALA A 118 6.36 -9.53 -3.75
CA ALA A 118 6.14 -10.26 -4.99
C ALA A 118 5.22 -11.50 -4.81
N HIS A 119 5.07 -12.02 -3.59
CA HIS A 119 4.13 -13.11 -3.31
C HIS A 119 2.68 -12.64 -3.10
N SER A 120 2.43 -11.34 -3.07
CA SER A 120 1.09 -10.80 -2.82
C SER A 120 0.06 -11.26 -3.86
N ARG A 121 -0.95 -12.00 -3.39
CA ARG A 121 -2.07 -12.53 -4.21
C ARG A 121 -3.45 -12.35 -3.54
N PRO A 122 -3.80 -11.16 -3.03
CA PRO A 122 -5.03 -11.00 -2.30
C PRO A 122 -6.26 -11.00 -3.22
N SER A 123 -7.41 -11.32 -2.64
CA SER A 123 -8.71 -11.12 -3.26
C SER A 123 -9.45 -10.00 -2.56
N PHE A 124 -9.72 -8.90 -3.27
CA PHE A 124 -10.49 -7.77 -2.74
C PHE A 124 -11.82 -8.19 -2.10
N ARG A 125 -12.48 -9.23 -2.63
CA ARG A 125 -13.76 -9.73 -2.13
C ARG A 125 -13.66 -10.58 -0.86
N ASN A 126 -12.46 -11.03 -0.50
CA ASN A 126 -12.22 -11.86 0.67
C ASN A 126 -11.16 -11.20 1.56
N ALA A 127 -11.62 -10.48 2.59
CA ALA A 127 -10.73 -9.78 3.53
C ALA A 127 -9.70 -10.71 4.20
N ALA A 128 -10.05 -11.97 4.47
CA ALA A 128 -9.14 -12.94 5.05
C ALA A 128 -8.00 -13.37 4.10
N SER A 129 -8.11 -13.05 2.80
CA SER A 129 -7.04 -13.27 1.82
C SER A 129 -6.16 -12.05 1.59
N TRP A 130 -6.44 -10.93 2.25
CA TRP A 130 -5.63 -9.73 2.07
C TRP A 130 -4.19 -9.99 2.53
N HIS A 131 -3.25 -9.42 1.79
CA HIS A 131 -1.84 -9.69 1.96
C HIS A 131 -1.26 -8.74 3.00
N ARG A 132 -0.63 -9.28 4.03
CA ARG A 132 0.01 -8.47 5.07
C ARG A 132 1.47 -8.25 4.73
N SER A 133 1.93 -7.02 4.95
CA SER A 133 3.33 -6.65 4.99
C SER A 133 3.62 -5.85 6.26
N SER A 134 4.87 -5.91 6.71
CA SER A 134 5.34 -5.20 7.90
C SER A 134 6.73 -4.60 7.67
N ILE A 135 6.96 -3.46 8.30
CA ILE A 135 8.23 -2.75 8.30
C ILE A 135 8.37 -2.04 9.64
N THR A 136 9.59 -1.87 10.12
CA THR A 136 9.86 -1.08 11.31
C THR A 136 10.40 0.29 10.92
N LEU A 137 9.78 1.32 11.49
CA LEU A 137 10.14 2.72 11.30
C LEU A 137 10.91 3.23 12.51
N TRP A 138 11.86 4.12 12.27
CA TRP A 138 12.44 4.93 13.33
C TRP A 138 11.55 6.17 13.56
N ILE A 139 10.93 6.26 14.73
CA ILE A 139 10.13 7.43 15.10
C ILE A 139 11.04 8.41 15.84
N PRO A 140 11.24 9.65 15.34
CA PRO A 140 12.10 10.64 15.99
C PRO A 140 11.54 11.10 17.34
N ASP A 141 12.35 11.88 18.07
CA ASP A 141 11.94 12.51 19.34
C ASP A 141 10.94 13.65 19.10
N ILE A 142 9.68 13.29 18.86
CA ILE A 142 8.58 14.21 18.55
C ILE A 142 7.46 14.05 19.57
N TYR A 143 6.93 15.18 20.04
CA TYR A 143 5.68 15.26 20.79
C TYR A 143 4.52 15.60 19.84
N CYS A 144 3.49 14.77 19.84
CA CYS A 144 2.15 15.16 19.40
C CYS A 144 1.07 14.28 20.02
N GLU A 145 -0.05 14.88 20.37
CA GLU A 145 -1.20 14.16 20.95
C GLU A 145 -2.00 13.46 19.86
N ARG A 146 -2.05 14.05 18.66
CA ARG A 146 -2.77 13.51 17.50
C ARG A 146 -2.16 13.99 16.18
N CYS A 147 -1.11 13.29 15.76
CA CYS A 147 -0.63 13.33 14.37
C CYS A 147 -1.34 12.26 13.53
N HIS A 148 -1.10 12.24 12.23
CA HIS A 148 -1.48 11.16 11.34
C HIS A 148 -0.22 10.53 10.73
N LEU A 149 -0.10 9.22 10.88
CA LEU A 149 0.84 8.42 10.11
C LEU A 149 0.18 8.09 8.77
N GLN A 150 0.75 8.58 7.68
CA GLN A 150 0.34 8.26 6.33
C GLN A 150 1.14 7.07 5.80
N LEU A 151 0.42 6.11 5.24
CA LEU A 151 0.89 5.16 4.25
C LEU A 151 0.43 5.65 2.87
N ILE A 152 1.32 5.65 1.90
CA ILE A 152 0.92 5.64 0.49
C ILE A 152 1.44 4.40 -0.21
N SER A 153 0.69 3.91 -1.21
CA SER A 153 1.18 2.93 -2.18
C SER A 153 1.06 3.52 -3.58
N VAL A 154 2.18 3.56 -4.29
CA VAL A 154 2.29 4.20 -5.61
C VAL A 154 2.17 3.14 -6.70
N MET A 155 1.08 3.15 -7.47
CA MET A 155 0.97 2.28 -8.65
C MET A 155 1.78 2.89 -9.78
N SER A 156 3.04 2.49 -9.86
CA SER A 156 3.95 2.91 -10.90
C SER A 156 3.85 2.04 -12.17
N ASP A 157 2.84 1.18 -12.31
CA ASP A 157 2.74 0.26 -13.44
C ASP A 157 2.08 0.88 -14.69
N THR A 158 2.30 0.23 -15.84
CA THR A 158 1.79 0.69 -17.14
C THR A 158 0.27 0.75 -17.26
N PRO A 159 -0.51 -0.20 -16.70
CA PRO A 159 -1.96 -0.08 -16.64
C PRO A 159 -2.47 1.21 -16.01
N HIS A 160 -1.69 1.81 -15.09
CA HIS A 160 -2.04 3.07 -14.46
C HIS A 160 -1.54 4.31 -15.19
N GLY A 161 -0.69 4.17 -16.21
CA GLY A 161 -0.23 5.27 -17.06
C GLY A 161 1.22 5.70 -16.84
N VAL A 162 2.02 4.88 -16.14
CA VAL A 162 3.47 5.05 -16.08
C VAL A 162 4.12 4.11 -17.09
N PRO A 163 4.71 4.61 -18.19
CA PRO A 163 5.30 3.75 -19.21
C PRO A 163 6.39 2.83 -18.64
N ALA A 164 6.57 1.65 -19.25
CA ALA A 164 7.67 0.74 -18.93
C ALA A 164 9.03 1.47 -19.01
N ASP A 165 9.94 1.11 -18.11
CA ASP A 165 11.28 1.71 -18.00
C ASP A 165 11.31 3.23 -17.76
N THR A 166 10.20 3.81 -17.26
CA THR A 166 10.13 5.23 -16.88
C THR A 166 9.86 5.40 -15.39
N ARG A 167 9.88 6.66 -14.94
CA ARG A 167 9.58 7.04 -13.56
C ARG A 167 8.40 7.99 -13.50
N CYS A 168 7.81 8.11 -12.32
CA CYS A 168 6.82 9.12 -12.00
C CYS A 168 7.10 9.77 -10.64
N VAL A 169 6.56 10.97 -10.42
CA VAL A 169 6.73 11.72 -9.17
C VAL A 169 5.44 11.72 -8.38
N TYR A 170 5.52 11.52 -7.07
CA TYR A 170 4.36 11.71 -6.22
C TYR A 170 3.89 13.17 -6.23
N ARG A 171 2.58 13.37 -6.46
CA ARG A 171 1.97 14.70 -6.54
C ARG A 171 2.23 15.57 -5.31
N GLY A 172 2.09 15.01 -4.11
CA GLY A 172 2.32 15.77 -2.88
C GLY A 172 3.75 16.33 -2.82
N ALA A 173 4.74 15.49 -3.14
CA ALA A 173 6.15 15.90 -3.17
C ALA A 173 6.44 16.96 -4.24
N ALA A 174 5.82 16.83 -5.43
CA ALA A 174 5.93 17.84 -6.48
C ALA A 174 5.35 19.20 -6.06
N GLU A 175 4.16 19.20 -5.46
CA GLU A 175 3.48 20.41 -4.99
C GLU A 175 4.21 21.05 -3.80
N ALA A 176 4.86 20.26 -2.96
CA ALA A 176 5.71 20.73 -1.86
C ALA A 176 7.12 21.18 -2.33
N GLY A 177 7.48 20.98 -3.59
CA GLY A 177 8.80 21.28 -4.13
C GLY A 177 9.92 20.40 -3.57
N THR A 178 9.60 19.23 -3.03
CA THR A 178 10.58 18.24 -2.54
C THR A 178 11.03 17.28 -3.64
N ALA A 179 10.24 17.13 -4.71
CA ALA A 179 10.61 16.44 -5.93
C ALA A 179 10.29 17.28 -7.16
N GLN A 180 11.07 17.16 -8.22
CA GLN A 180 10.87 17.94 -9.44
C GLN A 180 10.00 17.17 -10.43
N THR A 181 8.80 17.68 -10.71
CA THR A 181 8.14 17.35 -11.98
C THR A 181 8.83 18.14 -13.05
N GLY A 182 9.24 17.51 -14.13
CA GLY A 182 9.76 18.32 -15.20
C GLY A 182 8.63 18.89 -16.07
N GLY A 183 8.68 20.20 -16.23
CA GLY A 183 7.88 20.91 -17.22
C GLY A 183 8.52 20.77 -18.61
N VAL A 184 7.90 21.38 -19.61
CA VAL A 184 8.38 21.45 -21.01
C VAL A 184 9.66 22.31 -21.16
N SER A 185 10.54 22.33 -20.15
CA SER A 185 11.79 23.09 -20.12
C SER A 185 12.95 22.11 -19.97
N GLU A 186 14.05 22.43 -20.66
CA GLU A 186 15.17 21.58 -21.11
C GLU A 186 16.02 20.87 -20.03
N SER A 187 15.50 20.60 -18.82
CA SER A 187 16.14 19.67 -17.89
C SER A 187 15.98 18.23 -18.39
N ALA A 188 17.06 17.46 -18.38
CA ALA A 188 17.23 16.25 -19.17
C ALA A 188 16.41 15.01 -18.78
N ASP A 189 15.57 15.02 -17.73
CA ASP A 189 14.63 13.91 -17.50
C ASP A 189 13.39 14.31 -16.65
N PRO A 190 12.39 14.98 -17.27
CA PRO A 190 11.17 15.39 -16.61
C PRO A 190 10.21 14.20 -16.34
N HIS A 191 10.13 13.71 -15.10
CA HIS A 191 9.18 12.63 -14.78
C HIS A 191 7.73 13.15 -14.60
N PRO A 192 6.71 12.49 -15.18
CA PRO A 192 5.30 12.85 -15.00
C PRO A 192 4.82 12.58 -13.57
N ILE A 193 3.66 13.14 -13.19
CA ILE A 193 3.00 12.81 -11.93
C ILE A 193 2.55 11.34 -11.95
N CYS A 194 2.78 10.61 -10.85
CA CYS A 194 2.22 9.29 -10.67
C CYS A 194 0.68 9.38 -10.70
N PRO A 195 0.04 8.76 -11.71
CA PRO A 195 -1.37 8.99 -12.02
C PRO A 195 -2.31 8.40 -10.97
N ALA A 196 -1.82 7.40 -10.22
CA ALA A 196 -2.64 6.65 -9.30
C ALA A 196 -1.81 6.30 -8.06
N VAL A 197 -2.29 6.76 -6.90
CA VAL A 197 -1.67 6.57 -5.58
C VAL A 197 -2.80 6.29 -4.60
N TYR A 198 -2.60 5.33 -3.72
CA TYR A 198 -3.50 5.10 -2.58
C TYR A 198 -2.92 5.66 -1.33
N HIS A 199 -3.82 5.99 -0.43
CA HIS A 199 -3.52 6.66 0.80
C HIS A 199 -4.20 5.93 1.94
N SER A 200 -3.57 5.93 3.10
CA SER A 200 -4.19 5.46 4.32
C SER A 200 -3.56 6.20 5.48
N CYS A 201 -4.37 6.68 6.41
CA CYS A 201 -3.89 7.37 7.59
C CYS A 201 -4.36 6.68 8.86
N SER A 202 -3.50 6.65 9.86
CA SER A 202 -3.86 6.32 11.25
C SER A 202 -3.58 7.52 12.13
N PRO A 203 -4.49 7.89 13.05
CA PRO A 203 -4.16 8.84 14.10
C PRO A 203 -3.15 8.18 15.05
N VAL A 204 -2.10 8.91 15.41
CA VAL A 204 -1.04 8.44 16.30
C VAL A 204 -0.72 9.50 17.36
N SER A 205 -0.34 9.04 18.55
CA SER A 205 0.21 9.88 19.60
C SER A 205 1.67 9.50 19.83
N ILE A 206 2.53 10.49 20.04
CA ILE A 206 3.97 10.32 20.23
C ILE A 206 4.38 11.19 21.41
N ASN A 207 5.01 10.59 22.42
CA ASN A 207 5.39 11.29 23.64
C ASN A 207 6.90 11.59 23.66
N GLY A 208 7.36 12.42 22.72
CA GLY A 208 8.73 12.94 22.68
C GLY A 208 8.90 14.29 23.38
N SER A 209 10.04 14.93 23.18
CA SER A 209 10.40 16.20 23.81
C SER A 209 10.21 17.44 22.91
N VAL A 210 10.13 17.25 21.59
CA VAL A 210 10.02 18.35 20.61
C VAL A 210 8.64 18.38 19.97
N PRO A 211 7.82 19.44 20.15
CA PRO A 211 6.52 19.54 19.50
C PRO A 211 6.61 19.37 17.98
N ARG A 212 5.73 18.53 17.40
CA ARG A 212 5.75 18.22 15.96
C ARG A 212 5.69 19.48 15.09
N ASN A 213 4.91 20.47 15.52
CA ASN A 213 4.71 21.72 14.79
C ASN A 213 5.89 22.70 14.90
N ASP A 214 6.88 22.43 15.77
CA ASP A 214 8.13 23.20 15.87
C ASP A 214 9.23 22.67 14.92
N ILE A 215 8.94 21.58 14.19
CA ILE A 215 9.86 20.97 13.21
C ILE A 215 9.39 21.30 11.80
N ASP A 216 10.11 22.21 11.14
CA ASP A 216 9.83 22.61 9.75
C ASP A 216 9.99 21.43 8.77
N ARG A 217 11.04 20.63 8.96
CA ARG A 217 11.31 19.44 8.15
C ARG A 217 12.08 18.38 8.93
N CYS A 218 11.63 17.13 8.86
CA CYS A 218 12.36 16.00 9.39
C CYS A 218 13.57 15.64 8.51
N ASN A 219 14.61 15.10 9.14
CA ASN A 219 15.79 14.63 8.43
C ASN A 219 15.65 13.15 8.05
N THR A 220 15.00 12.89 6.91
CA THR A 220 14.77 11.53 6.38
C THR A 220 16.06 10.71 6.32
N THR A 221 17.16 11.31 5.85
CA THR A 221 18.46 10.63 5.76
C THR A 221 18.96 10.13 7.11
N ALA A 222 18.77 10.90 8.18
CA ALA A 222 19.14 10.44 9.52
C ALA A 222 18.28 9.24 9.98
N PHE A 223 17.01 9.17 9.55
CA PHE A 223 16.13 8.04 9.89
C PHE A 223 16.54 6.79 9.10
N GLU A 224 16.85 6.94 7.82
CA GLU A 224 17.38 5.88 6.97
C GLU A 224 18.71 5.32 7.52
N GLU A 225 19.61 6.20 7.97
CA GLU A 225 20.87 5.81 8.63
C GLU A 225 20.62 5.01 9.92
N LYS A 226 19.64 5.42 10.74
CA LYS A 226 19.25 4.69 11.95
C LYS A 226 18.70 3.31 11.64
N LEU A 227 17.96 3.18 10.56
CA LEU A 227 17.40 1.91 10.09
C LEU A 227 18.46 1.02 9.40
N GLY A 228 19.54 1.62 8.88
CA GLY A 228 20.42 0.95 7.93
C GLY A 228 19.69 0.65 6.60
N TRP A 229 18.79 1.55 6.18
CA TRP A 229 17.95 1.35 5.00
C TRP A 229 18.80 1.29 3.72
N PRO A 230 18.63 0.27 2.85
CA PRO A 230 19.47 0.11 1.67
C PRO A 230 19.01 0.91 0.44
N LEU A 231 17.75 1.38 0.41
CA LEU A 231 17.15 2.07 -0.73
C LEU A 231 17.13 3.60 -0.51
N THR A 232 18.32 4.18 -0.39
CA THR A 232 18.48 5.63 -0.15
C THR A 232 19.06 6.34 -1.38
N PRO A 233 18.81 7.65 -1.54
CA PRO A 233 19.43 8.44 -2.60
C PRO A 233 20.96 8.54 -2.54
N SER A 234 21.59 8.16 -1.43
CA SER A 234 23.05 8.24 -1.23
C SER A 234 23.78 6.88 -1.35
N ALA A 235 23.11 5.77 -1.04
CA ALA A 235 23.67 4.40 -1.12
C ALA A 235 24.00 3.98 -2.58
N THR A 236 23.30 4.62 -3.52
CA THR A 236 23.41 4.58 -4.97
C THR A 236 24.83 4.75 -5.55
N GLN A 237 25.81 5.26 -4.82
CA GLN A 237 27.16 5.47 -5.37
C GLN A 237 28.05 4.22 -5.44
N THR A 238 27.70 3.12 -4.76
CA THR A 238 28.64 1.99 -4.55
C THR A 238 28.33 0.72 -5.34
N HIS A 239 27.12 0.59 -5.90
CA HIS A 239 26.73 -0.57 -6.71
C HIS A 239 26.37 -0.15 -8.15
N HIS A 240 27.13 -0.67 -9.11
CA HIS A 240 27.32 -0.19 -10.49
C HIS A 240 26.09 -0.11 -11.43
N ALA A 241 24.85 -0.26 -10.97
CA ALA A 241 23.67 -0.23 -11.83
C ALA A 241 22.44 0.52 -11.27
N SER A 242 22.46 0.97 -10.01
CA SER A 242 21.26 1.50 -9.33
C SER A 242 21.34 2.98 -8.99
N ALA A 243 22.38 3.69 -9.44
CA ALA A 243 22.77 4.98 -8.88
C ALA A 243 21.74 6.12 -8.99
N ASP A 244 20.69 5.90 -9.78
CA ASP A 244 19.68 6.90 -10.12
C ASP A 244 18.25 6.41 -9.83
N ILE A 245 18.05 5.17 -9.38
CA ILE A 245 16.72 4.57 -9.30
C ILE A 245 15.93 5.08 -8.07
N TYR A 246 16.61 5.28 -6.95
CA TYR A 246 15.98 5.60 -5.67
C TYR A 246 16.19 7.06 -5.33
N GLN A 247 15.26 7.92 -5.75
CA GLN A 247 15.17 9.32 -5.31
C GLN A 247 13.88 9.47 -4.52
N HIS A 248 13.93 10.18 -3.38
CA HIS A 248 12.75 10.36 -2.53
C HIS A 248 11.54 10.84 -3.35
N SER A 249 10.45 10.08 -3.25
CA SER A 249 9.18 10.35 -3.90
C SER A 249 9.19 10.34 -5.44
N VAL A 250 10.17 9.68 -6.05
CA VAL A 250 10.24 9.38 -7.49
C VAL A 250 10.26 7.86 -7.67
N TYR A 251 9.30 7.31 -8.37
CA TYR A 251 9.07 5.86 -8.40
C TYR A 251 9.25 5.32 -9.82
N PHE A 252 10.07 4.28 -9.96
CA PHE A 252 10.28 3.59 -11.22
C PHE A 252 9.12 2.62 -11.50
N ASN A 253 8.81 2.40 -12.78
CA ASN A 253 7.77 1.46 -13.19
C ASN A 253 8.07 0.06 -12.67
N ARG A 254 7.20 -0.44 -11.78
CA ARG A 254 7.39 -1.73 -11.10
C ARG A 254 8.77 -1.87 -10.45
N GLY A 255 9.26 -0.74 -9.92
CA GLY A 255 10.65 -0.57 -9.50
C GLY A 255 11.03 -1.30 -8.23
N ASP A 256 10.10 -1.33 -7.27
CA ASP A 256 10.44 -1.63 -5.89
C ASP A 256 9.72 -2.91 -5.47
N VAL A 257 10.42 -4.03 -5.63
CA VAL A 257 9.89 -5.36 -5.39
C VAL A 257 10.73 -6.04 -4.33
N GLY A 258 10.09 -6.75 -3.42
CA GLY A 258 10.73 -7.52 -2.37
C GLY A 258 10.08 -8.88 -2.18
N LEU A 259 10.73 -9.72 -1.39
CA LEU A 259 10.12 -10.91 -0.81
C LEU A 259 9.97 -10.68 0.68
N TYR A 260 8.86 -11.16 1.23
CA TYR A 260 8.60 -11.09 2.67
C TYR A 260 8.47 -12.50 3.25
N SER A 261 8.81 -12.62 4.53
CA SER A 261 8.63 -13.87 5.29
C SER A 261 7.15 -14.16 5.49
N GLU A 262 6.69 -15.36 5.17
CA GLU A 262 5.29 -15.78 5.36
C GLU A 262 4.87 -15.80 6.84
N THR A 263 5.84 -16.01 7.75
CA THR A 263 5.60 -16.15 9.18
C THR A 263 5.20 -14.82 9.81
N ASN A 264 6.03 -13.80 9.61
CA ASN A 264 5.92 -12.50 10.29
C ASN A 264 5.72 -11.33 9.32
N ALA A 265 5.61 -11.58 8.02
CA ALA A 265 5.43 -10.56 7.00
C ALA A 265 6.52 -9.47 7.03
N THR A 266 7.78 -9.80 7.33
CA THR A 266 8.92 -8.86 7.29
C THR A 266 9.71 -9.03 5.99
N LEU A 267 10.29 -7.95 5.47
CA LEU A 267 11.11 -7.97 4.25
C LEU A 267 12.35 -8.89 4.43
N VAL A 268 12.59 -9.80 3.49
CA VAL A 268 13.73 -10.73 3.49
C VAL A 268 14.68 -10.51 2.32
N GLU A 269 14.17 -10.08 1.16
CA GLU A 269 14.99 -9.77 -0.02
C GLU A 269 14.41 -8.58 -0.77
N ILE A 270 15.28 -7.86 -1.48
CA ILE A 270 14.92 -6.77 -2.38
C ILE A 270 15.37 -7.16 -3.78
N GLY A 271 14.48 -7.00 -4.75
CA GLY A 271 14.70 -7.33 -6.15
C GLY A 271 14.97 -6.11 -7.02
N SER A 272 15.41 -6.37 -8.24
CA SER A 272 15.45 -5.37 -9.31
C SER A 272 14.04 -5.08 -9.86
N PRO A 273 13.85 -3.95 -10.57
CA PRO A 273 12.59 -3.64 -11.23
C PRO A 273 12.07 -4.77 -12.13
N ILE A 274 10.77 -5.05 -12.07
CA ILE A 274 10.15 -6.07 -12.94
C ILE A 274 10.00 -5.52 -14.36
N SER A 275 10.66 -6.16 -15.32
CA SER A 275 10.46 -5.86 -16.74
C SER A 275 9.22 -6.52 -17.33
N ASP A 276 8.63 -5.90 -18.36
CA ASP A 276 7.52 -6.47 -19.12
C ASP A 276 7.89 -7.79 -19.83
N ALA A 277 9.18 -8.04 -20.06
CA ALA A 277 9.66 -9.30 -20.62
C ALA A 277 9.44 -10.49 -19.66
N ASN A 278 9.54 -10.23 -18.34
CA ASN A 278 9.39 -11.25 -17.31
C ASN A 278 7.97 -11.32 -16.77
N CYS A 279 7.19 -10.23 -16.87
CA CYS A 279 5.81 -10.22 -16.41
C CYS A 279 4.93 -9.24 -17.19
N THR A 280 3.91 -9.77 -17.86
CA THR A 280 2.89 -8.95 -18.56
C THR A 280 1.60 -8.77 -17.76
N ASN A 281 1.45 -9.49 -16.65
CA ASN A 281 0.25 -9.43 -15.82
C ASN A 281 0.33 -8.21 -14.88
N ALA A 282 -0.76 -7.45 -14.82
CA ALA A 282 -0.87 -6.24 -14.00
C ALA A 282 -1.03 -6.52 -12.50
N LEU A 283 -1.58 -7.68 -12.14
CA LEU A 283 -1.96 -8.01 -10.77
C LEU A 283 -0.94 -8.94 -10.11
N TYR A 284 -0.31 -9.83 -10.88
CA TYR A 284 0.57 -10.82 -10.26
C TYR A 284 1.68 -11.26 -11.19
N CYS A 285 2.90 -11.21 -10.68
CA CYS A 285 4.10 -11.73 -11.34
C CYS A 285 4.67 -12.86 -10.49
N ASP A 286 4.96 -14.00 -11.12
CA ASP A 286 5.52 -15.15 -10.41
C ASP A 286 6.97 -14.85 -10.00
N PRO A 287 7.30 -14.74 -8.69
CA PRO A 287 8.64 -14.38 -8.27
C PRO A 287 9.70 -15.40 -8.70
N GLU A 288 9.35 -16.67 -8.98
CA GLU A 288 10.30 -17.64 -9.53
C GLU A 288 10.83 -17.23 -10.92
N ILE A 289 10.11 -16.35 -11.62
CA ILE A 289 10.43 -15.89 -12.98
C ILE A 289 10.78 -14.41 -13.00
N SER A 290 10.04 -13.58 -12.25
CA SER A 290 10.11 -12.13 -12.33
C SER A 290 10.98 -11.48 -11.28
N PHE A 291 11.33 -12.18 -10.19
CA PHE A 291 12.13 -11.62 -9.11
C PHE A 291 13.61 -11.93 -9.32
N ASP A 292 14.43 -10.89 -9.33
CA ASP A 292 15.88 -10.99 -9.40
C ASP A 292 16.48 -10.25 -8.21
N ALA A 293 16.92 -11.01 -7.20
CA ALA A 293 17.39 -10.49 -5.93
C ALA A 293 18.66 -9.64 -6.11
N ILE A 294 18.61 -8.38 -5.68
CA ILE A 294 19.76 -7.47 -5.68
C ILE A 294 20.33 -7.26 -4.27
N PHE A 295 19.55 -7.56 -3.23
CA PHE A 295 19.96 -7.39 -1.84
C PHE A 295 19.21 -8.37 -0.94
N THR A 296 19.95 -9.13 -0.13
CA THR A 296 19.39 -9.97 0.94
C THR A 296 19.39 -9.17 2.25
N VAL A 297 18.24 -9.11 2.91
CA VAL A 297 18.07 -8.40 4.18
C VAL A 297 18.86 -9.12 5.29
N PRO A 298 19.79 -8.43 5.98
CA PRO A 298 20.48 -9.02 7.13
C PRO A 298 19.50 -9.37 8.26
N GLU A 299 19.71 -10.52 8.92
CA GLU A 299 18.84 -11.04 10.00
C GLU A 299 18.58 -10.03 11.15
N ASN A 300 19.50 -9.10 11.38
CA ASN A 300 19.42 -8.09 12.46
C ASN A 300 19.20 -6.66 11.93
N SER A 301 18.62 -6.52 10.73
CA SER A 301 18.29 -5.20 10.20
C SER A 301 17.16 -4.56 10.99
N ALA A 302 17.32 -3.29 11.36
CA ALA A 302 16.36 -2.60 12.22
C ALA A 302 15.00 -2.36 11.52
N TYR A 303 14.96 -2.29 10.19
CA TYR A 303 13.71 -2.15 9.46
C TYR A 303 12.92 -3.47 9.32
N ALA A 304 13.54 -4.62 9.57
CA ALA A 304 12.87 -5.93 9.57
C ALA A 304 12.68 -6.52 10.98
N SER A 305 13.23 -5.89 12.03
CA SER A 305 12.97 -6.30 13.40
C SER A 305 11.52 -6.02 13.78
N LEU A 306 10.95 -6.78 14.72
CA LEU A 306 9.59 -6.59 15.22
C LEU A 306 9.65 -5.87 16.56
N GLU A 307 9.33 -4.57 16.55
CA GLU A 307 9.50 -3.66 17.67
C GLU A 307 8.21 -2.87 17.95
N GLY A 308 8.03 -2.46 19.20
CA GLY A 308 6.88 -1.67 19.62
C GLY A 308 5.54 -2.42 19.59
N SER A 309 4.45 -1.67 19.73
CA SER A 309 3.12 -2.20 20.05
C SER A 309 2.43 -2.92 18.88
N CYS A 310 2.81 -2.69 17.63
CA CYS A 310 2.24 -3.40 16.49
C CYS A 310 3.01 -4.70 16.12
N ALA A 311 4.14 -4.99 16.76
CA ALA A 311 4.95 -6.18 16.48
C ALA A 311 4.13 -7.49 16.54
N TYR A 312 3.24 -7.60 17.53
CA TYR A 312 2.42 -8.81 17.74
C TYR A 312 1.39 -9.07 16.63
N ILE A 313 1.00 -8.04 15.86
CA ILE A 313 0.00 -8.14 14.79
C ILE A 313 0.45 -9.09 13.68
N THR A 314 1.76 -9.22 13.49
CA THR A 314 2.35 -10.16 12.53
C THR A 314 1.99 -11.63 12.83
N GLY A 315 1.73 -11.96 14.09
CA GLY A 315 1.28 -13.28 14.56
C GLY A 315 -0.23 -13.49 14.57
N MET A 316 -1.03 -12.48 14.18
CA MET A 316 -2.50 -12.56 14.13
C MET A 316 -2.99 -12.99 12.75
N GLN A 317 -4.22 -13.50 12.65
CA GLN A 317 -4.89 -13.72 11.37
C GLN A 317 -5.24 -12.37 10.74
N VAL A 318 -5.45 -12.37 9.43
CA VAL A 318 -5.99 -11.19 8.74
C VAL A 318 -7.50 -11.18 8.95
N GLU A 319 -7.99 -10.11 9.57
CA GLU A 319 -9.42 -9.94 9.88
C GLU A 319 -10.04 -8.81 9.07
N ALA A 320 -11.36 -8.84 8.91
CA ALA A 320 -12.09 -7.71 8.37
C ALA A 320 -11.93 -6.49 9.29
N TYR A 321 -11.88 -5.29 8.71
CA TYR A 321 -11.78 -4.07 9.51
C TYR A 321 -12.97 -3.92 10.43
N GLN A 322 -12.67 -3.51 11.66
CA GLN A 322 -13.65 -3.16 12.66
C GLN A 322 -13.52 -1.66 13.00
N PRO A 323 -14.61 -0.88 12.91
CA PRO A 323 -14.60 0.54 13.29
C PRO A 323 -14.14 0.77 14.73
N GLY A 324 -13.65 1.97 15.02
CA GLY A 324 -13.24 2.38 16.37
C GLY A 324 -11.80 2.00 16.74
N GLY A 325 -10.98 1.64 15.75
CA GLY A 325 -9.57 1.31 15.97
C GLY A 325 -9.33 -0.06 16.61
N ILE A 326 -10.26 -1.00 16.40
CA ILE A 326 -10.11 -2.37 16.89
C ILE A 326 -9.10 -3.10 16.00
N LEU A 327 -8.04 -3.61 16.62
CA LEU A 327 -7.00 -4.39 15.96
C LEU A 327 -7.39 -5.88 15.85
N PRO A 328 -6.80 -6.63 14.90
CA PRO A 328 -6.94 -8.09 14.85
C PRO A 328 -6.59 -8.76 16.18
N SER A 329 -7.30 -9.84 16.51
CA SER A 329 -7.23 -10.47 17.84
C SER A 329 -7.12 -11.99 17.80
N VAL A 330 -7.40 -12.62 16.65
CA VAL A 330 -7.33 -14.07 16.47
C VAL A 330 -5.90 -14.46 16.09
N PRO A 331 -5.19 -15.27 16.88
CA PRO A 331 -3.83 -15.73 16.54
C PRO A 331 -3.82 -16.64 15.31
N LYS A 332 -2.72 -16.63 14.54
CA LYS A 332 -2.48 -17.66 13.50
C LYS A 332 -2.40 -19.04 14.15
N GLU A 333 -2.94 -20.06 13.48
CA GLU A 333 -2.80 -21.45 13.94
C GLU A 333 -1.31 -21.82 14.11
N GLY A 334 -0.96 -22.42 15.24
CA GLY A 334 0.42 -22.79 15.56
C GLY A 334 1.32 -21.64 16.02
N SER A 335 0.83 -20.39 16.06
CA SER A 335 1.57 -19.28 16.65
C SER A 335 1.54 -19.40 18.18
N THR A 336 2.63 -19.89 18.77
CA THR A 336 2.86 -19.72 20.21
C THR A 336 3.09 -18.24 20.44
N MET A 337 2.05 -17.51 20.85
CA MET A 337 2.23 -16.11 21.24
C MET A 337 3.24 -16.06 22.38
N PHE A 338 4.45 -15.61 22.08
CA PHE A 338 5.40 -15.16 23.09
C PHE A 338 4.83 -13.87 23.67
N LEU A 339 3.84 -14.01 24.55
CA LEU A 339 3.50 -12.99 25.51
C LEU A 339 4.73 -12.83 26.38
N ASP A 340 5.56 -11.85 26.04
CA ASP A 340 6.70 -11.45 26.84
C ASP A 340 6.17 -11.00 28.21
N SER A 341 6.13 -11.94 29.14
CA SER A 341 5.61 -11.76 30.51
C SER A 341 6.52 -10.85 31.37
N SER A 342 7.48 -10.15 30.79
CA SER A 342 8.58 -9.48 31.51
C SER A 342 8.25 -8.09 32.08
N THR A 343 6.97 -7.71 32.25
CA THR A 343 6.60 -6.40 32.84
C THR A 343 5.74 -6.46 34.10
N THR A 344 5.99 -7.43 34.98
CA THR A 344 5.51 -7.38 36.37
C THR A 344 6.53 -7.89 37.37
N ASP A 345 7.67 -7.22 37.49
CA ASP A 345 8.44 -7.23 38.75
C ASP A 345 7.88 -6.14 39.68
N ALA A 346 6.74 -6.45 40.29
CA ALA A 346 6.36 -5.90 41.58
C ALA A 346 6.28 -7.08 42.54
N ASP A 347 7.30 -7.20 43.39
CA ASP A 347 7.49 -8.20 44.43
C ASP A 347 6.18 -8.59 45.14
N PHE A 348 5.68 -9.80 44.85
CA PHE A 348 4.72 -10.46 45.72
C PHE A 348 5.13 -11.93 45.90
N GLU A 349 5.96 -12.17 46.91
CA GLU A 349 6.22 -13.50 47.44
C GLU A 349 4.90 -14.13 47.91
N ASN A 350 4.37 -15.09 47.16
CA ASN A 350 3.53 -16.11 47.77
C ASN A 350 3.77 -17.48 47.14
N SER A 351 4.44 -18.30 47.93
CA SER A 351 4.70 -19.72 47.72
C SER A 351 3.40 -20.51 47.87
N THR A 352 2.96 -21.18 46.80
CA THR A 352 2.17 -22.42 46.92
C THR A 352 2.41 -23.32 45.71
N THR A 353 3.09 -24.43 46.00
CA THR A 353 3.17 -25.68 45.23
C THR A 353 1.78 -26.25 44.94
N PHE A 354 1.50 -26.62 43.69
CA PHE A 354 0.45 -27.60 43.36
C PHE A 354 0.87 -28.49 42.19
N ASP A 355 0.58 -29.76 42.37
CA ASP A 355 1.03 -30.94 41.62
C ASP A 355 0.38 -31.10 40.23
N GLU A 356 1.10 -31.86 39.40
CA GLU A 356 0.83 -32.30 38.03
C GLU A 356 -0.43 -33.20 37.91
N GLU A 357 -1.21 -33.00 36.83
CA GLU A 357 -1.92 -34.10 36.17
C GLU A 357 -1.83 -33.93 34.64
N GLU A 358 -1.15 -34.88 34.00
CA GLU A 358 -1.13 -35.11 32.56
C GLU A 358 -2.49 -35.64 32.07
N GLU A 359 -3.02 -35.06 30.99
CA GLU A 359 -4.03 -35.75 30.18
C GLU A 359 -3.66 -35.68 28.69
N ASN A 360 -3.24 -36.84 28.17
CA ASN A 360 -3.02 -37.12 26.76
C ASN A 360 -4.34 -37.12 25.99
N LYS A 361 -4.39 -36.43 24.84
CA LYS A 361 -5.41 -36.72 23.83
C LYS A 361 -4.89 -36.52 22.40
N ASP A 362 -4.63 -37.66 21.77
CA ASP A 362 -4.60 -37.84 20.33
C ASP A 362 -5.91 -37.38 19.70
N ASP A 363 -5.86 -36.67 18.57
CA ASP A 363 -6.85 -36.88 17.51
C ASP A 363 -6.33 -36.45 16.13
N SER A 364 -6.68 -37.30 15.17
CA SER A 364 -6.17 -37.42 13.82
C SER A 364 -6.92 -36.57 12.78
N ALA A 365 -6.14 -36.00 11.85
CA ALA A 365 -6.36 -35.83 10.41
C ALA A 365 -7.78 -35.56 9.82
N SER A 366 -7.87 -34.50 9.01
CA SER A 366 -8.53 -34.60 7.70
C SER A 366 -7.96 -33.59 6.70
N VAL A 367 -7.35 -34.09 5.63
CA VAL A 367 -6.90 -33.34 4.46
C VAL A 367 -8.10 -33.13 3.53
N ALA A 368 -8.48 -31.88 3.27
CA ALA A 368 -9.48 -31.52 2.27
C ALA A 368 -8.80 -30.86 1.06
N THR A 369 -8.76 -31.58 -0.05
CA THR A 369 -8.36 -31.11 -1.38
C THR A 369 -9.48 -30.24 -1.96
N ILE A 370 -9.19 -28.97 -2.29
CA ILE A 370 -10.11 -28.09 -3.04
C ILE A 370 -9.53 -27.78 -4.41
N LEU A 371 -10.40 -27.99 -5.41
CA LEU A 371 -10.19 -27.92 -6.85
C LEU A 371 -9.96 -26.48 -7.34
N ALA A 372 -9.00 -26.33 -8.25
CA ALA A 372 -8.71 -25.12 -8.99
C ALA A 372 -9.87 -24.73 -9.95
N SER A 373 -10.30 -23.46 -9.89
CA SER A 373 -11.25 -22.89 -10.84
C SER A 373 -10.53 -22.19 -11.99
N THR A 374 -10.95 -22.51 -13.21
CA THR A 374 -10.44 -21.99 -14.49
C THR A 374 -10.72 -20.50 -14.72
N SER A 375 -9.70 -19.78 -15.17
CA SER A 375 -9.74 -18.38 -15.59
C SER A 375 -10.44 -18.20 -16.95
N PHE A 376 -11.36 -17.24 -17.04
CA PHE A 376 -11.95 -16.77 -18.30
C PHE A 376 -11.09 -15.64 -18.89
N ASN A 377 -10.54 -15.84 -20.09
CA ASN A 377 -9.96 -14.78 -20.91
C ASN A 377 -11.07 -14.06 -21.67
N VAL A 378 -11.26 -12.76 -21.41
CA VAL A 378 -12.07 -11.88 -22.27
C VAL A 378 -11.13 -10.91 -22.99
N ILE A 379 -10.91 -11.16 -24.27
CA ILE A 379 -10.26 -10.23 -25.19
C ILE A 379 -11.34 -9.23 -25.63
N ALA A 380 -11.19 -7.96 -25.25
CA ALA A 380 -12.03 -6.88 -25.75
C ALA A 380 -11.24 -6.04 -26.76
N THR A 381 -11.54 -6.27 -28.04
CA THR A 381 -11.18 -5.39 -29.16
C THR A 381 -12.20 -4.26 -29.26
N THR A 382 -11.81 -3.01 -29.02
CA THR A 382 -12.65 -1.83 -29.33
C THR A 382 -11.81 -0.73 -29.98
N SER A 383 -11.63 -0.83 -31.29
CA SER A 383 -11.08 0.25 -32.13
C SER A 383 -11.91 0.43 -33.41
N ILE A 384 -13.25 0.52 -33.31
CA ILE A 384 -14.11 0.92 -34.45
C ILE A 384 -15.35 1.66 -33.92
N ALA A 385 -15.21 2.88 -33.43
CA ALA A 385 -16.38 3.73 -33.16
C ALA A 385 -16.16 5.24 -33.41
N ILE A 386 -14.93 5.70 -33.65
CA ILE A 386 -14.64 7.15 -33.80
C ILE A 386 -14.71 7.60 -35.28
N ALA A 387 -14.76 6.69 -36.26
CA ALA A 387 -14.72 7.05 -37.68
C ALA A 387 -16.07 7.48 -38.31
N ILE A 388 -17.21 7.31 -37.64
CA ILE A 388 -18.53 7.57 -38.25
C ILE A 388 -19.13 8.93 -37.84
N ALA A 389 -18.67 9.55 -36.75
CA ALA A 389 -19.19 10.85 -36.31
C ALA A 389 -18.66 12.06 -37.11
N ILE A 390 -17.59 11.90 -37.92
CA ILE A 390 -16.97 13.01 -38.65
C ILE A 390 -17.57 13.20 -40.07
N MET A 391 -18.34 12.24 -40.60
CA MET A 391 -18.91 12.35 -41.96
C MET A 391 -20.29 13.03 -42.06
N CYS A 392 -20.92 13.44 -40.96
CA CYS A 392 -22.24 14.09 -41.00
C CYS A 392 -22.23 15.62 -40.78
N LEU A 393 -21.06 16.26 -40.66
CA LEU A 393 -20.95 17.72 -40.45
C LEU A 393 -20.40 18.50 -41.65
N SER A 394 -20.19 17.84 -42.80
CA SER A 394 -19.76 18.50 -44.04
C SER A 394 -20.86 18.50 -45.12
N THR A 395 -22.04 19.01 -44.79
CA THR A 395 -22.99 19.58 -45.76
C THR A 395 -24.05 20.33 -44.97
N TYR A 396 -23.75 21.57 -44.60
CA TYR A 396 -24.69 22.71 -44.56
C TYR A 396 -23.90 24.01 -44.58
#